data_AF-A0A7I9VKJ1-F1
#
_entry.id   AF-A0A7I9VKJ1-F1
#
_cell.length_a   1.000
_cell.length_b   1.000
_cell.length_c   1.000
_cell.angle_alpha   90.00
_cell.angle_beta   90.00
_cell.angle_gamma   90.00
#
_symmetry.space_group_name_H-M   'P 1'
#
loop_
_entity.id
_entity.type
_entity.pdbx_description
1 polymer ?
#
loop_
_entity_poly.entity_id
_entity_poly.type
_entity_poly.pdbx_seq_one_letter_code
_entity_poly.pdbx_strand_id
1 'polypeptide(L)'
;MKRKTKVASLADQIIAYEDGELDDGRTVALFQRLVDTGLAWQLQGHYGRTALAYLNAGLVHPAEAADVLMMGTAPVAKEGES
;
A
#
# COMPACT_ATOMS: atom_id res chain seq x y z
N MET A 1 -26.39 -15.71 -20.59
CA MET A 1 -25.01 -15.19 -20.73
C MET A 1 -24.53 -14.72 -19.36
N LYS A 2 -23.60 -15.42 -18.70
CA LYS A 2 -23.02 -14.98 -17.41
C LYS A 2 -21.86 -14.05 -17.74
N ARG A 3 -21.96 -12.75 -17.42
CA ARG A 3 -20.84 -11.82 -17.58
C ARG A 3 -19.71 -12.31 -16.66
N LYS A 4 -18.56 -12.68 -17.22
CA LYS A 4 -17.33 -12.87 -16.43
C LYS A 4 -16.96 -11.48 -15.92
N THR A 5 -17.03 -11.27 -14.61
CA THR A 5 -16.60 -10.02 -13.98
C THR A 5 -15.13 -9.79 -14.35
N LYS A 6 -14.85 -8.77 -15.16
CA LYS A 6 -13.47 -8.36 -15.45
C LYS A 6 -12.92 -7.77 -14.15
N VAL A 7 -11.92 -8.41 -13.58
CA VAL A 7 -11.22 -7.87 -12.41
C VAL A 7 -10.53 -6.58 -12.89
N ALA A 8 -10.84 -5.44 -12.26
CA ALA A 8 -10.28 -4.16 -12.63
C ALA A 8 -8.74 -4.20 -12.47
N SER A 9 -8.01 -3.83 -13.51
CA SER A 9 -6.57 -3.80 -13.49
C SER A 9 -6.05 -2.69 -12.57
N LEU A 10 -4.76 -2.70 -12.23
CA LEU A 10 -4.16 -1.63 -11.43
C LEU A 10 -4.28 -0.26 -12.14
N ALA A 11 -4.10 -0.23 -13.46
CA ALA A 11 -4.29 0.99 -14.25
C ALA A 11 -5.73 1.51 -14.19
N ASP A 12 -6.72 0.61 -14.27
CA ASP A 12 -8.14 1.01 -14.14
C ASP A 12 -8.43 1.62 -12.76
N GLN A 13 -7.79 1.10 -11.70
CA GLN A 13 -7.95 1.63 -10.34
C GLN A 13 -7.28 3.00 -10.17
N ILE A 14 -6.13 3.23 -10.81
CA ILE A 14 -5.46 4.53 -10.83
C ILE A 14 -6.33 5.58 -11.52
N ILE A 15 -6.89 5.24 -12.68
CA ILE A 15 -7.81 6.13 -13.41
C ILE A 15 -9.03 6.46 -12.53
N ALA A 16 -9.66 5.45 -11.93
CA ALA A 16 -10.80 5.65 -11.04
C ALA A 16 -10.45 6.50 -9.80
N TYR A 17 -9.22 6.41 -9.29
CA TYR A 17 -8.75 7.28 -8.20
C TYR A 17 -8.61 8.73 -8.65
N GLU A 18 -8.03 8.97 -9.83
CA GLU A 18 -7.85 10.32 -10.40
C GLU A 18 -9.18 10.98 -10.74
N ASP A 19 -10.16 10.19 -11.19
CA ASP A 19 -11.53 10.65 -11.46
C ASP A 19 -12.38 10.79 -10.17
N GLY A 20 -11.87 10.38 -9.01
CA GLY A 20 -12.58 10.46 -7.72
C GLY A 20 -13.72 9.45 -7.57
N GLU A 21 -13.68 8.35 -8.32
CA GLU A 21 -14.69 7.28 -8.32
C GLU A 21 -14.42 6.20 -7.26
N LEU A 22 -13.22 6.19 -6.64
CA LEU A 22 -12.91 5.27 -5.54
C LEU A 22 -13.44 5.79 -4.20
N ASP A 23 -14.11 4.91 -3.46
CA ASP A 23 -14.37 5.12 -2.04
C ASP A 23 -13.08 5.02 -1.20
N ASP A 24 -13.15 5.47 0.05
CA ASP A 24 -11.99 5.50 0.96
C ASP A 24 -11.34 4.12 1.11
N GLY A 25 -12.13 3.06 1.22
CA GLY A 25 -11.63 1.69 1.39
C GLY A 25 -10.87 1.21 0.16
N ARG A 26 -11.40 1.46 -1.04
CA ARG A 26 -10.71 1.12 -2.28
C ARG A 26 -9.49 1.97 -2.53
N THR A 27 -9.54 3.24 -2.13
CA THR A 27 -8.39 4.14 -2.19
C THR A 27 -7.26 3.61 -1.33
N VAL A 28 -7.53 3.27 -0.07
CA VAL A 28 -6.52 2.66 0.82
C VAL A 28 -5.98 1.34 0.24
N ALA A 29 -6.84 0.47 -0.29
CA ALA A 29 -6.41 -0.78 -0.92
C ALA A 29 -5.53 -0.58 -2.16
N LEU A 30 -5.82 0.43 -2.98
CA LEU A 30 -4.98 0.82 -4.10
C LEU A 30 -3.60 1.25 -3.60
N PHE A 31 -3.54 2.12 -2.59
CA PHE A 31 -2.28 2.61 -2.05
C PHE A 31 -1.46 1.52 -1.36
N GLN A 32 -2.09 0.57 -0.66
CA GLN A 32 -1.38 -0.61 -0.13
C GLN A 32 -0.68 -1.36 -1.27
N ARG A 33 -1.38 -1.63 -2.37
CA ARG A 33 -0.81 -2.32 -3.53
C ARG A 33 0.31 -1.52 -4.20
N LEU A 34 0.18 -0.20 -4.25
CA LEU A 34 1.23 0.68 -4.77
C LEU A 34 2.47 0.68 -3.86
N VAL A 35 2.30 0.58 -2.54
CA VAL A 35 3.39 0.46 -1.57
C VAL A 35 4.05 -0.92 -1.69
N ASP A 36 3.27 -2.00 -1.72
CA ASP A 36 3.76 -3.39 -1.82
C ASP A 36 4.63 -3.62 -3.06
N THR A 37 4.26 -3.00 -4.18
CA THR A 37 4.98 -3.10 -5.46
C THR A 37 6.08 -2.06 -5.62
N GLY A 38 6.17 -1.08 -4.71
CA GLY A 38 7.06 0.07 -4.82
C GLY A 38 6.65 1.11 -5.87
N LEU A 39 5.53 0.90 -6.57
CA LEU A 39 5.02 1.83 -7.58
C LEU A 39 4.63 3.19 -7.00
N ALA A 40 4.22 3.26 -5.74
CA ALA A 40 3.94 4.53 -5.04
C ALA A 40 5.11 5.53 -5.11
N TRP A 41 6.34 5.01 -5.17
CA TRP A 41 7.58 5.80 -5.19
C TRP A 41 8.09 6.06 -6.61
N GLN A 42 7.58 5.35 -7.60
CA GLN A 42 7.93 5.51 -9.02
C GLN A 42 6.93 6.42 -9.74
N LEU A 43 5.68 6.43 -9.30
CA LEU A 43 4.64 7.31 -9.82
C LEU A 43 4.91 8.76 -9.43
N GLN A 44 4.89 9.64 -10.44
CA GLN A 44 5.12 11.08 -10.27
C GLN A 44 3.90 11.78 -9.63
N GLY A 45 4.11 12.99 -9.12
CA GLY A 45 3.02 13.81 -8.58
C GLY A 45 2.83 13.64 -7.07
N HIS A 46 1.65 13.17 -6.66
CA HIS A 46 1.25 13.12 -5.25
C HIS A 46 1.23 11.71 -4.65
N TYR A 47 1.33 10.64 -5.46
CA TYR A 47 1.25 9.25 -5.02
C TYR A 47 2.22 8.92 -3.87
N GLY A 48 3.49 9.29 -3.97
CA GLY A 48 4.46 9.05 -2.90
C GLY A 48 4.12 9.78 -1.59
N ARG A 49 3.69 11.05 -1.68
CA ARG A 49 3.30 11.82 -0.47
C ARG A 49 2.05 11.25 0.19
N THR A 50 1.07 10.84 -0.61
CA THR A 50 -0.16 10.22 -0.12
C THR A 50 0.10 8.85 0.49
N ALA A 51 0.93 8.02 -0.15
CA ALA A 51 1.36 6.74 0.40
C ALA A 51 2.06 6.90 1.75
N LEU A 52 2.98 7.89 1.86
CA LEU A 52 3.65 8.20 3.12
C LEU A 52 2.68 8.69 4.20
N ALA A 53 1.70 9.53 3.83
CA ALA A 53 0.66 9.98 4.77
C ALA A 53 -0.17 8.80 5.29
N TYR A 54 -0.52 7.84 4.44
CA TYR A 54 -1.25 6.63 4.84
C TYR A 54 -0.41 5.68 5.69
N LEU A 55 0.89 5.54 5.41
CA LEU A 55 1.81 4.78 6.26
C LEU A 55 1.89 5.39 7.67
N ASN A 56 2.05 6.71 7.75
CA ASN A 56 2.11 7.43 9.03
C ASN A 56 0.79 7.37 9.80
N ALA A 57 -0.35 7.32 9.10
CA ALA A 57 -1.67 7.18 9.70
C ALA A 57 -2.01 5.73 10.08
N GLY A 58 -1.18 4.75 9.70
CA GLY A 58 -1.46 3.33 9.92
C GLY A 58 -2.61 2.78 9.08
N LEU A 59 -2.97 3.45 7.98
CA LEU A 59 -4.00 3.00 7.03
C LEU A 59 -3.45 1.97 6.04
N VAL A 60 -2.15 2.02 5.76
CA VAL A 60 -1.42 1.03 4.96
C VAL A 60 -0.15 0.63 5.71
N HIS A 61 0.39 -0.54 5.38
CA HIS A 61 1.60 -1.10 5.97
C HIS A 61 2.78 -0.98 4.99
N PRO A 62 4.02 -0.87 5.50
CA PRO A 62 5.21 -0.93 4.64
C PRO A 62 5.27 -2.27 3.93
N ALA A 63 5.80 -2.28 2.71
CA ALA A 63 6.00 -3.52 1.97
C ALA A 63 6.91 -4.46 2.77
N GLU A 64 6.50 -5.71 2.97
CA GLU A 64 7.25 -6.74 3.72
C GLU A 64 8.71 -6.90 3.22
N ALA A 65 8.98 -6.58 1.94
CA ALA A 65 10.32 -6.59 1.38
C ALA A 65 11.29 -5.57 2.02
N ALA A 66 10.77 -4.52 2.68
CA ALA A 66 11.58 -3.52 3.37
C ALA A 66 11.96 -3.94 4.81
N ASP A 67 11.25 -4.91 5.40
CA ASP A 67 11.49 -5.37 6.78
C ASP A 67 12.82 -6.15 6.89
N VAL A 68 13.23 -6.84 5.82
CA VAL A 68 14.45 -7.66 5.81
C VAL A 68 15.72 -6.85 5.53
N LEU A 69 15.63 -5.66 4.93
CA LEU A 69 16.82 -4.90 4.50
C LEU A 69 17.27 -3.81 5.49
N MET A 70 16.40 -3.37 6.41
CA MET A 70 16.72 -2.35 7.41
C MET A 70 16.85 -2.91 8.84
N MET A 71 16.46 -4.16 9.07
CA MET A 71 16.59 -4.80 10.39
C MET A 71 17.94 -5.50 10.56
N GLY A 72 19.00 -4.69 10.51
CA GLY A 72 20.30 -4.99 11.13
C GLY A 72 20.31 -4.68 12.63
N THR A 73 19.19 -4.81 13.34
CA THR A 73 19.15 -4.60 14.80
C THR A 73 18.21 -5.60 15.47
N ALA A 74 18.86 -6.62 16.03
CA ALA A 74 18.53 -7.45 17.19
C ALA A 74 17.17 -8.20 17.26
N PRO A 75 17.19 -9.50 17.58
CA PRO A 75 16.02 -10.14 18.17
C PRO A 75 15.77 -9.49 19.52
N VAL A 76 14.59 -8.92 19.75
CA VAL A 76 14.18 -8.57 21.11
C VAL A 76 14.13 -9.87 21.90
N ALA A 77 15.07 -9.97 22.84
CA ALA A 77 15.18 -11.09 23.73
C ALA A 77 13.85 -11.29 24.47
N LYS A 78 13.46 -12.56 24.58
CA LYS A 78 12.49 -13.01 25.58
C LYS A 78 13.15 -12.83 26.95
N GLU A 79 12.94 -11.69 27.57
CA GLU A 79 13.04 -11.53 29.03
C GLU A 79 11.57 -11.31 29.47
N GLY A 80 10.91 -12.19 30.20
CA GLY A 80 11.33 -12.72 31.48
C GLY A 80 10.41 -12.10 32.54
N GLU A 81 9.50 -12.92 33.08
CA GLU A 81 8.95 -12.83 34.44
C GLU A 81 7.84 -11.80 34.78
N SER A 82 6.62 -12.32 34.99
CA SER A 82 5.98 -12.39 36.32
C SER A 82 4.91 -13.48 36.32
#